data_AF-A0A510NB63-F1
#
_entry.id   AF-A0A510NB63-F1
#
_cell.length_a   1.000
_cell.length_b   1.000
_cell.length_c   1.000
_cell.angle_alpha   90.00
_cell.angle_beta   90.00
_cell.angle_gamma   90.00
#
_symmetry.space_group_name_H-M   'P 1'
#
loop_
_entity.id
_entity.type
_entity.pdbx_description
1 polymer ?
#
loop_
_entity_poly.entity_id
_entity_poly.type
_entity_poly.pdbx_seq_one_letter_code
_entity_poly.pdbx_strand_id
1 'polypeptide(L)' 'MTGLDSVAFDIETTGFAVDDQLTVVGFDADIGSRIFLNTDGRAPPSNLEARVNDELASSVSISVQQTERTLLSEMDAFV' A
#
# COMPACT_ATOMS: atom_id res chain seq x y z
N MET A 1 -27.46 2.94 -7.39
CA MET A 1 -27.03 3.59 -6.14
C MET A 1 -25.80 4.40 -6.51
N THR A 2 -25.89 5.72 -6.57
CA THR A 2 -24.76 6.60 -6.93
C THR A 2 -24.27 7.26 -5.64
N GLY A 3 -23.53 6.50 -4.85
CA GLY A 3 -22.83 7.02 -3.67
C GLY A 3 -21.44 7.48 -4.06
N LEU A 4 -20.93 8.51 -3.37
CA LEU A 4 -19.50 8.81 -3.36
C LEU A 4 -18.94 8.10 -2.13
N ASP A 5 -18.02 7.16 -2.34
CA ASP A 5 -17.37 6.42 -1.26
C ASP A 5 -16.07 7.15 -0.91
N SER A 6 -15.93 7.53 0.36
CA SER A 6 -14.69 8.12 0.86
C SER A 6 -13.67 7.03 1.12
N VAL A 7 -12.48 7.17 0.57
CA VAL A 7 -11.37 6.27 0.85
C VAL A 7 -10.33 7.03 1.67
N ALA A 8 -10.04 6.53 2.87
CA ALA A 8 -8.93 7.03 3.65
C ALA A 8 -7.65 6.41 3.12
N PHE A 9 -6.65 7.26 2.81
CA PHE A 9 -5.34 6.79 2.40
C PHE A 9 -4.24 7.61 3.04
N ASP A 10 -3.10 6.97 3.24
CA ASP A 10 -1.89 7.59 3.78
C ASP A 10 -0.66 7.06 3.04
N ILE A 11 0.41 7.85 2.99
CA ILE A 11 1.60 7.56 2.20
C ILE A 11 2.90 7.79 2.98
N GLU A 12 3.92 7.00 2.62
CA GLU A 12 5.28 7.18 3.13
C GLU A 12 6.27 7.30 1.98
N THR A 13 7.18 8.25 2.10
CA THR A 13 8.17 8.59 1.06
C THR A 13 9.59 8.53 1.62
N THR A 14 10.60 8.51 0.75
CA THR A 14 12.01 8.55 1.19
C THR A 14 12.42 9.90 1.79
N GLY A 15 11.61 10.95 1.59
CA GLY A 15 11.89 12.32 2.04
C GLY A 15 10.84 13.32 1.54
N PHE A 16 11.21 14.61 1.48
CA PHE A 16 10.29 15.70 1.14
C PHE A 16 10.61 16.41 -0.18
N ALA A 17 11.59 15.92 -0.94
CA ALA A 17 12.02 16.48 -2.21
C ALA A 17 11.21 15.90 -3.38
N VAL A 18 11.26 16.56 -4.54
CA VAL A 18 10.49 16.17 -5.74
C VAL A 18 10.99 14.87 -6.38
N ASP A 19 12.21 14.47 -6.04
CA ASP A 19 12.87 13.25 -6.49
C ASP A 19 12.85 12.13 -5.44
N ASP A 20 12.25 12.38 -4.27
CA ASP A 20 11.97 11.33 -3.30
C ASP A 20 10.89 10.38 -3.80
N GLN A 21 11.05 9.10 -3.48
CA GLN A 21 10.18 8.04 -3.98
C GLN A 21 9.11 7.66 -2.97
N LEU A 22 7.93 7.35 -3.48
CA LEU A 22 6.87 6.69 -2.74
C LEU A 22 7.27 5.26 -2.38
N THR A 23 7.21 4.94 -1.09
CA THR A 23 7.62 3.65 -0.53
C THR A 23 6.45 2.82 -0.02
N VAL A 24 5.42 3.48 0.54
CA VAL A 24 4.23 2.81 1.07
C VAL A 24 2.99 3.62 0.72
N VAL A 25 1.91 2.93 0.35
CA VAL A 25 0.56 3.49 0.31
C VAL A 25 -0.37 2.55 1.07
N GLY A 26 -1.06 3.08 2.06
CA GLY A 26 -2.11 2.37 2.79
C GLY A 26 -3.49 2.91 2.43
N PHE A 27 -4.46 2.02 2.23
CA PHE A 27 -5.87 2.33 2.04
C PHE A 27 -6.70 1.67 3.12
N ASP A 28 -7.70 2.37 3.61
CA ASP A 28 -8.79 1.81 4.39
C ASP A 28 -10.13 2.14 3.72
N ALA A 29 -10.84 1.10 3.32
CA ALA A 29 -12.11 1.17 2.61
C ALA A 29 -13.09 0.13 3.15
N ASP A 30 -14.38 0.31 2.88
CA ASP A 30 -15.44 -0.60 3.35
C ASP A 30 -15.24 -2.06 2.91
N ILE A 31 -14.54 -2.26 1.79
CA ILE A 31 -14.22 -3.58 1.23
C ILE A 31 -12.98 -4.24 1.86
N GLY A 32 -12.24 -3.51 2.70
CA GLY A 32 -11.04 -3.97 3.39
C GLY A 32 -9.86 -3.01 3.24
N SER A 33 -8.83 -3.24 4.08
CA SER A 33 -7.62 -2.42 4.10
C SER A 33 -6.52 -3.01 3.20
N ARG A 34 -5.82 -2.16 2.45
CA ARG A 34 -4.81 -2.57 1.45
C ARG A 34 -3.52 -1.79 1.63
N ILE A 35 -2.38 -2.45 1.55
CA ILE A 35 -1.06 -1.82 1.59
C ILE A 35 -0.29 -2.16 0.31
N PHE A 36 0.26 -1.15 -0.35
CA PHE A 36 1.21 -1.30 -1.46
C PHE A 36 2.61 -0.90 -0.99
N LEU A 37 3.61 -1.75 -1.25
CA LEU A 37 4.99 -1.53 -0.84
C LEU A 37 5.89 -1.43 -2.08
N ASN A 38 6.67 -0.36 -2.18
CA ASN A 38 7.80 -0.26 -3.10
C ASN A 38 9.08 -0.53 -2.31
N THR A 39 9.68 -1.69 -2.54
CA THR A 39 10.84 -2.16 -1.75
C THR A 39 12.18 -1.82 -2.38
N ASP A 40 12.19 -1.05 -3.47
CA ASP A 40 13.41 -0.69 -4.22
C ASP A 40 14.23 -1.93 -4.59
N GLY A 41 13.58 -2.90 -5.25
CA GLY A 41 14.22 -4.15 -5.70
C GLY A 41 14.52 -5.18 -4.60
N ARG A 42 14.20 -4.90 -3.33
CA ARG A 42 14.48 -5.84 -2.22
C ARG A 42 13.29 -6.77 -1.97
N ALA A 43 13.54 -8.07 -1.86
CA ALA A 43 12.50 -9.01 -1.48
C ALA A 43 12.21 -8.91 0.05
N PRO A 44 10.96 -8.65 0.48
CA PRO A 44 10.61 -8.76 1.88
C PRO A 44 10.58 -10.23 2.33
N PRO A 45 10.54 -10.50 3.64
CA PRO A 45 10.27 -11.85 4.15
C PRO A 45 8.98 -12.41 3.55
N SER A 46 8.98 -13.70 3.18
CA SER A 46 7.81 -14.35 2.56
C SER A 46 6.58 -14.40 3.47
N ASN A 47 6.76 -14.22 4.77
CA ASN A 47 5.70 -14.18 5.77
C ASN A 47 5.35 -12.76 6.26
N LEU A 48 5.73 -11.71 5.52
CA LEU A 48 5.48 -10.32 5.92
C LEU A 48 4.00 -10.06 6.22
N GLU A 49 3.09 -10.40 5.30
CA GLU A 49 1.65 -10.17 5.47
C GLU A 49 1.09 -10.92 6.69
N ALA A 50 1.45 -12.19 6.85
CA ALA A 50 1.02 -12.99 8.01
C ALA A 50 1.49 -12.35 9.33
N ARG A 51 2.77 -11.95 9.40
CA ARG A 51 3.34 -11.30 10.59
C ARG A 51 2.68 -9.97 10.91
N VAL A 52 2.29 -9.19 9.90
CA VAL A 52 1.56 -7.93 10.10
C VAL A 52 0.15 -8.23 10.61
N ASN A 53 -0.55 -9.18 9.99
CA ASN A 53 -1.90 -9.55 10.36
C ASN A 53 -2.01 -10.20 11.74
N ASP A 54 -0.97 -10.87 12.23
CA ASP A 54 -0.91 -11.40 13.60
C ASP A 54 -0.94 -10.28 14.67
N GLU A 55 -0.52 -9.06 14.32
CA GLU A 55 -0.44 -7.90 15.23
C GLU A 55 -1.63 -6.93 15.09
N LEU A 56 -2.49 -7.11 14.07
CA LEU A 56 -3.59 -6.21 13.77
C LEU A 56 -4.95 -6.80 14.15
N ALA A 57 -5.85 -5.93 14.62
CA ALA A 57 -7.24 -6.33 14.92
C ALA A 57 -8.06 -6.62 13.65
N SER A 58 -7.72 -5.94 12.54
CA SER A 58 -8.30 -6.13 11.22
C SER A 58 -7.20 -6.48 10.24
N SER A 59 -7.39 -7.55 9.46
CA SER A 59 -6.40 -7.99 8.50
C SER A 59 -6.25 -7.00 7.34
N VAL A 60 -5.01 -6.80 6.91
CA VAL A 60 -4.64 -6.08 5.69
C VAL A 60 -4.20 -7.09 4.62
N SER A 61 -4.33 -6.70 3.36
CA SER A 61 -3.62 -7.38 2.28
C SER A 61 -2.44 -6.53 1.79
N ILE A 62 -1.30 -7.16 1.52
CA ILE A 62 -0.06 -6.49 1.14
C ILE A 62 0.32 -6.86 -0.29
N SER A 63 0.58 -5.84 -1.11
CA SER A 63 1.10 -5.99 -2.47
C SER A 63 2.52 -5.41 -2.54
N VAL A 64 3.48 -6.22 -2.97
CA VAL A 64 4.90 -5.82 -3.03
C VAL A 64 5.29 -5.56 -4.48
N GLN A 65 5.77 -4.37 -4.73
CA GLN A 65 6.18 -3.87 -6.04
C GLN A 65 7.66 -3.52 -6.06
N GLN A 66 8.30 -3.73 -7.22
CA GLN A 66 9.73 -3.53 -7.38
C GLN A 66 10.11 -2.08 -7.70
N THR A 67 9.14 -1.27 -8.13
CA THR A 67 9.36 0.15 -8.48
C THR A 67 8.14 0.99 -8.09
N GLU A 68 8.37 2.28 -7.85
CA GLU A 68 7.33 3.28 -7.62
C GLU A 68 6.29 3.30 -8.77
N ARG A 69 6.74 3.19 -10.02
CA ARG A 69 5.84 3.17 -11.18
C ARG A 69 4.85 2.00 -11.13
N THR A 70 5.34 0.82 -10.78
CA THR A 70 4.48 -0.36 -10.66
C THR A 70 3.52 -0.21 -9.49
N LEU A 71 3.98 0.35 -8.36
CA LEU A 71 3.12 0.69 -7.23
C LEU A 71 1.98 1.64 -7.63
N LEU A 72 2.29 2.74 -8.32
CA LEU A 72 1.28 3.71 -8.76
C LEU A 72 0.29 3.09 -9.75
N SER A 73 0.75 2.21 -10.65
CA SER A 73 -0.14 1.50 -11.59
C SER A 73 -1.08 0.53 -10.89
N GLU A 74 -0.62 -0.17 -9.86
CA GLU A 74 -1.46 -1.10 -9.07
C GLU A 74 -2.44 -0.34 -8.17
N MET A 75 -2.02 0.82 -7.65
CA MET A 75 -2.87 1.73 -6.90
C MET A 75 -4.01 2.28 -7.76
N ASP A 76 -3.72 2.76 -8.98
CA ASP A 76 -4.71 3.27 -9.93
C ASP A 76 -5.75 2.22 -10.33
N ALA A 77 -5.37 0.94 -10.35
CA ALA A 77 -6.30 -0.16 -10.61
C ALA A 77 -7.21 -0.52 -9.42
N PHE A 78 -6.85 -0.06 -8.20
CA PHE A 78 -7.60 -0.34 -6.97
C PHE A 78 -8.67 0.72 -6.67
N VAL A 79 -8.39 1.99 -6.97
CA VAL A 79 -9.30 3.14 -6.75
C VAL A 79 -10.22 3.40 -7.93
#